data_AF-A0A8T5QUH9-F1
#
_entry.id   AF-A0A8T5QUH9-F1
#
_cell.length_a   1.000
_cell.length_b   1.000
_cell.length_c   1.000
_cell.angle_alpha   90.00
_cell.angle_beta   90.00
_cell.angle_gamma   90.00
#
_symmetry.space_group_name_H-M   'P 1'
#
loop_
_entity.id
_entity.type
_entity.pdbx_description
1 polymer ?
#
loop_
_entity_poly.entity_id
_entity_poly.type
_entity_poly.pdbx_seq_one_letter_code
_entity_poly.pdbx_strand_id
1 'polypeptide(L)'
;NIMINRRGYAVLTDLGILSLSSDEENGYMNSAKILTQFTKLTKKGEVIGSIGFMPPEQATGKEVDARSDLYSLGATLYSLLTHNRCHYMGVRNAESIQDAYFTFLRAIGELPDKDGKKRVLDITKPREYNPSIPEELEKVLIKALQVDKNKRFQNAEEFLSALENFR
;
A
#
# COMPACT_ATOMS: atom_id res chain seq x y z
N ASN A 1 10.67 7.65 1.61
CA ASN A 1 10.31 8.89 2.33
C ASN A 1 10.56 8.82 3.84
N ILE A 2 11.07 7.71 4.38
CA ILE A 2 11.49 7.63 5.78
C ILE A 2 13.02 7.55 5.81
N MET A 3 13.66 8.43 6.57
CA MET A 3 15.11 8.43 6.80
C MET A 3 15.41 8.24 8.29
N ILE A 4 16.51 7.55 8.60
CA ILE A 4 17.00 7.44 9.98
C ILE A 4 18.12 8.47 10.17
N ASN A 5 17.96 9.37 11.14
CA ASN A 5 18.99 10.35 11.46
C ASN A 5 20.13 9.72 12.28
N ARG A 6 21.25 10.44 12.47
CA ARG A 6 22.41 9.95 13.23
C ARG A 6 22.12 9.57 14.69
N ARG A 7 20.97 9.97 15.24
CA ARG A 7 20.53 9.67 16.60
C ARG A 7 19.55 8.50 16.66
N GLY A 8 19.26 7.85 15.52
CA GLY A 8 18.37 6.69 15.41
C GLY A 8 16.88 7.03 15.26
N TYR A 9 16.50 8.30 15.13
CA TYR A 9 15.09 8.66 14.93
C TYR A 9 14.69 8.59 13.47
N ALA A 10 13.50 8.04 13.22
CA ALA A 10 12.85 8.07 11.92
C ALA A 10 12.30 9.47 11.62
N VAL A 11 12.54 9.96 10.40
CA VAL A 11 12.11 11.27 9.91
C VAL A 11 11.43 11.08 8.56
N LEU A 12 10.26 11.69 8.38
CA LEU A 12 9.57 11.73 7.09
C LEU A 12 10.14 12.88 6.24
N THR A 13 10.51 12.62 5.00
CA THR A 13 11.30 13.55 4.17
C THR A 13 10.61 14.04 2.92
N ASP A 14 9.42 13.53 2.62
CA ASP A 14 8.69 13.88 1.40
C ASP A 14 7.19 13.82 1.66
N LEU A 15 6.56 14.98 1.52
CA LEU A 15 5.13 15.25 1.69
C LEU A 15 4.47 15.62 0.34
N GLY A 16 5.16 15.41 -0.79
CA GLY A 16 4.83 15.99 -2.10
C GLY A 16 3.58 15.43 -2.80
N ILE A 17 2.87 14.47 -2.20
CA ILE A 17 1.66 13.82 -2.77
C ILE A 17 0.41 14.11 -1.91
N LEU A 18 0.41 15.19 -1.13
CA LEU A 18 -0.81 15.67 -0.47
C LEU A 18 -1.87 16.01 -1.53
N SER A 19 -2.86 15.12 -1.66
CA SER A 19 -3.97 15.29 -2.58
C SER A 19 -5.04 16.14 -1.89
N LEU A 20 -5.22 17.38 -2.34
CA LEU A 20 -6.43 18.15 -2.06
C LEU A 20 -7.56 17.57 -2.92
N SER A 21 -8.60 17.08 -2.26
CA SER A 21 -9.80 16.53 -2.89
C SER A 21 -10.44 17.55 -3.82
N SER A 22 -10.56 17.21 -5.10
CA SER A 22 -11.50 17.89 -5.99
C SER A 22 -11.95 16.95 -7.11
N ASP A 23 -13.26 16.74 -7.10
CA ASP A 23 -14.19 16.41 -8.17
C ASP A 23 -14.27 14.98 -8.71
N GLU A 24 -15.49 14.44 -8.61
CA GLU A 24 -15.97 13.19 -9.18
C GLU A 24 -15.96 13.28 -10.71
N GLU A 25 -14.90 12.76 -11.34
CA GLU A 25 -14.89 12.47 -12.77
C GLU A 25 -14.54 10.99 -13.01
N ASN A 26 -15.25 10.36 -13.96
CA ASN A 26 -15.23 8.93 -14.30
C ASN A 26 -13.94 8.15 -13.92
N GLY A 27 -14.08 7.09 -13.13
CA GLY A 27 -12.96 6.36 -12.48
C GLY A 27 -11.86 5.83 -13.40
N TYR A 28 -12.15 5.52 -14.66
CA TYR A 28 -11.12 5.13 -15.63
C TYR A 28 -10.23 6.30 -16.06
N MET A 29 -10.81 7.48 -16.28
CA MET A 29 -10.05 8.69 -16.64
C MET A 29 -9.17 9.16 -15.46
N ASN A 30 -9.67 8.99 -14.23
CA ASN A 30 -8.95 9.31 -13.01
C ASN A 30 -7.71 8.42 -12.84
N SER A 31 -7.81 7.12 -13.16
CA SER A 31 -6.68 6.18 -13.08
C SER A 31 -5.49 6.57 -13.99
N ALA A 32 -5.77 7.04 -15.21
CA ALA A 32 -4.74 7.50 -16.14
C ALA A 32 -4.08 8.81 -15.65
N LYS A 33 -4.86 9.70 -15.03
CA LYS A 33 -4.37 10.94 -14.41
C LYS A 33 -3.48 10.64 -13.20
N ILE A 34 -3.91 9.73 -12.31
CA ILE A 34 -3.14 9.26 -11.15
C ILE A 34 -1.81 8.66 -11.62
N LEU A 35 -1.84 7.74 -12.58
CA LEU A 35 -0.63 7.15 -13.15
C LEU A 35 0.31 8.20 -13.76
N THR A 36 -0.24 9.19 -14.47
CA THR A 36 0.55 10.28 -15.07
C THR A 36 1.20 11.16 -14.01
N GLN A 37 0.51 11.44 -12.90
CA GLN A 37 1.07 12.20 -11.78
C GLN A 37 2.18 11.42 -11.06
N PHE A 38 1.97 10.12 -10.79
CA PHE A 38 2.98 9.26 -10.18
C PHE A 38 4.23 9.06 -11.05
N THR A 39 4.05 8.90 -12.35
CA THR A 39 5.18 8.73 -13.29
C THR A 39 5.99 10.00 -13.52
N LYS A 40 5.40 11.18 -13.32
CA LYS A 40 6.13 12.47 -13.39
C LYS A 40 7.04 12.70 -12.18
N LEU A 41 6.71 12.13 -11.02
CA LEU A 41 7.41 12.39 -9.76
C LEU A 41 8.49 11.35 -9.43
N THR A 42 8.48 10.18 -10.07
CA THR A 42 9.34 9.04 -9.69
C THR A 42 10.01 8.39 -10.90
N LYS A 43 11.25 7.89 -10.75
CA LYS A 43 11.96 7.19 -11.85
C LYS A 43 11.25 5.89 -12.21
N LYS A 44 11.28 5.47 -13.48
CA LYS A 44 10.51 4.33 -14.04
C LYS A 44 10.54 3.03 -13.20
N GLY A 45 11.65 2.71 -12.52
CA GLY A 45 11.74 1.56 -11.60
C GLY A 45 11.27 1.81 -10.16
N GLU A 46 11.36 3.05 -9.67
CA GLU A 46 10.85 3.46 -8.35
C GLU A 46 9.33 3.60 -8.33
N VAL A 47 8.72 3.98 -9.47
CA VAL A 47 7.24 4.06 -9.61
C VAL A 47 6.58 2.71 -9.34
N ILE A 48 7.13 1.63 -9.92
CA ILE A 48 6.59 0.27 -9.76
C ILE A 48 6.67 -0.15 -8.28
N GLY A 49 7.78 0.17 -7.61
CA GLY A 49 7.91 -0.04 -6.16
C GLY A 49 6.91 0.77 -5.35
N SER A 50 6.64 2.01 -5.75
CA SER A 50 5.74 2.95 -5.05
C SER A 50 4.27 2.52 -5.11
N ILE A 51 3.83 1.88 -6.21
CA ILE A 51 2.47 1.32 -6.33
C ILE A 51 2.18 0.32 -5.20
N GLY A 52 3.20 -0.44 -4.77
CA GLY A 52 3.07 -1.38 -3.66
C GLY A 52 2.68 -0.73 -2.34
N PHE A 53 2.96 0.54 -2.13
CA PHE A 53 2.65 1.29 -0.90
C PHE A 53 1.38 2.14 -1.01
N MET A 54 0.77 2.20 -2.19
CA MET A 54 -0.40 3.02 -2.47
C MET A 54 -1.65 2.46 -1.78
N PRO A 55 -2.43 3.27 -1.05
CA PRO A 55 -3.73 2.88 -0.54
C PRO A 55 -4.71 2.57 -1.67
N PRO A 56 -5.55 1.52 -1.55
CA PRO A 56 -6.54 1.14 -2.58
C PRO A 56 -7.45 2.29 -3.03
N GLU A 57 -7.93 3.09 -2.07
CA GLU A 57 -8.78 4.26 -2.31
C GLU A 57 -8.11 5.27 -3.24
N GLN A 58 -6.79 5.47 -3.11
CA GLN A 58 -6.04 6.40 -3.94
C GLN A 58 -5.92 5.93 -5.39
N ALA A 59 -5.78 4.63 -5.66
CA ALA A 59 -5.82 4.11 -7.03
C ALA A 59 -7.22 4.13 -7.64
N THR A 60 -8.26 4.02 -6.81
CA THR A 60 -9.65 4.05 -7.29
C THR A 60 -10.22 5.45 -7.42
N GLY A 61 -9.47 6.48 -7.01
CA GLY A 61 -9.96 7.85 -6.94
C GLY A 61 -11.08 8.05 -5.90
N LYS A 62 -11.18 7.15 -4.91
CA LYS A 62 -12.10 7.30 -3.76
C LYS A 62 -11.52 8.27 -2.75
N GLU A 63 -12.35 8.73 -1.82
CA GLU A 63 -11.95 9.64 -0.75
C GLU A 63 -10.83 9.04 0.11
N VAL A 64 -9.73 9.79 0.19
CA VAL A 64 -8.54 9.50 0.99
C VAL A 64 -8.71 10.18 2.35
N ASP A 65 -8.47 9.45 3.42
CA ASP A 65 -8.51 9.96 4.79
C ASP A 65 -7.32 9.43 5.60
N ALA A 66 -7.25 9.72 6.90
CA ALA A 66 -6.12 9.31 7.74
C ALA A 66 -5.86 7.79 7.72
N ARG A 67 -6.86 6.95 7.42
CA ARG A 67 -6.70 5.49 7.31
C ARG A 67 -5.93 5.06 6.07
N SER A 68 -5.81 5.94 5.08
CA SER A 68 -4.94 5.76 3.92
C SER A 68 -3.47 5.83 4.34
N ASP A 69 -3.11 6.77 5.22
CA ASP A 69 -1.75 6.85 5.77
C ASP A 69 -1.39 5.62 6.62
N LEU A 70 -2.36 5.12 7.41
CA LEU A 70 -2.16 3.89 8.19
C LEU A 70 -1.90 2.67 7.29
N TYR A 71 -2.57 2.60 6.14
CA TYR A 71 -2.32 1.56 5.16
C TYR A 71 -0.89 1.66 4.59
N SER A 72 -0.46 2.85 4.16
CA SER A 72 0.89 3.04 3.60
C SER A 72 1.98 2.78 4.64
N LEU A 73 1.73 3.11 5.91
CA LEU A 73 2.61 2.75 7.03
C LEU A 73 2.67 1.22 7.21
N GLY A 74 1.52 0.54 7.18
CA GLY A 74 1.46 -0.93 7.23
C GLY A 74 2.23 -1.60 6.09
N ALA A 75 2.09 -1.10 4.86
CA ALA A 75 2.85 -1.57 3.69
C ALA A 75 4.36 -1.34 3.86
N THR A 76 4.74 -0.21 4.46
CA THR A 76 6.14 0.10 4.76
C THR A 76 6.72 -0.87 5.78
N LEU A 77 6.02 -1.09 6.90
CA LEU A 77 6.43 -2.05 7.92
C LEU A 77 6.52 -3.47 7.38
N TYR A 78 5.54 -3.89 6.57
CA TYR A 78 5.57 -5.18 5.88
C TYR A 78 6.85 -5.32 5.05
N SER A 79 7.14 -4.34 4.20
CA SER A 79 8.30 -4.37 3.32
C SER A 79 9.61 -4.45 4.11
N LEU A 80 9.74 -3.70 5.21
CA LEU A 80 10.91 -3.74 6.09
C LEU A 80 11.10 -5.12 6.73
N LEU A 81 10.02 -5.71 7.25
CA LEU A 81 10.07 -7.00 7.96
C LEU A 81 10.28 -8.21 7.03
N THR A 82 9.97 -8.04 5.75
CA THR A 82 10.04 -9.11 4.72
C THR A 82 11.22 -8.95 3.76
N HIS A 83 12.18 -8.07 4.07
CA HIS A 83 13.38 -7.79 3.26
C HIS A 83 13.08 -7.14 1.90
N ASN A 84 12.36 -6.01 1.93
CA ASN A 84 11.97 -5.21 0.77
C ASN A 84 11.05 -5.95 -0.21
N ARG A 85 10.16 -6.81 0.30
CA ARG A 85 9.14 -7.50 -0.50
C ARG A 85 7.85 -6.67 -0.48
N CYS A 86 7.24 -6.56 -1.66
CA CYS A 86 5.90 -6.02 -1.78
C CYS A 86 4.91 -7.09 -1.35
N HIS A 87 3.91 -6.75 -0.54
CA HIS A 87 2.81 -7.66 -0.19
C HIS A 87 1.94 -8.03 -1.41
N TYR A 88 2.13 -7.33 -2.53
CA TYR A 88 1.60 -7.72 -3.84
C TYR A 88 2.68 -8.39 -4.70
N MET A 89 2.67 -9.72 -4.72
CA MET A 89 3.62 -10.51 -5.51
C MET A 89 3.61 -10.17 -7.00
N GLY A 90 2.44 -9.91 -7.58
CA GLY A 90 2.33 -9.60 -9.00
C GLY A 90 2.89 -8.22 -9.40
N VAL A 91 2.80 -7.22 -8.51
CA VAL A 91 3.21 -5.83 -8.83
C VAL A 91 4.73 -5.74 -9.02
N ARG A 92 5.51 -6.50 -8.25
CA ARG A 92 6.98 -6.47 -8.33
C ARG A 92 7.53 -7.09 -9.61
N ASN A 93 6.81 -8.05 -10.19
CA ASN A 93 7.22 -8.74 -11.42
C ASN A 93 6.65 -8.07 -12.68
N ALA A 94 5.98 -6.94 -12.54
CA ALA A 94 5.35 -6.26 -13.65
C ALA A 94 6.38 -5.71 -14.65
N GLU A 95 6.14 -5.93 -15.93
CA GLU A 95 7.05 -5.52 -17.01
C GLU A 95 6.91 -4.02 -17.35
N SER A 96 5.82 -3.40 -16.92
CA SER A 96 5.53 -1.98 -17.14
C SER A 96 4.76 -1.37 -15.98
N ILE A 97 4.70 -0.04 -15.94
CA ILE A 97 3.94 0.70 -14.93
C ILE A 97 2.45 0.41 -15.07
N GLN A 98 1.95 0.32 -16.30
CA GLN A 98 0.57 -0.06 -16.60
C GLN A 98 0.25 -1.46 -16.09
N ASP A 99 1.15 -2.41 -16.32
CA ASP A 99 1.01 -3.79 -15.84
C ASP A 99 1.02 -3.87 -14.31
N ALA A 100 1.93 -3.13 -13.66
CA ALA A 100 1.99 -3.01 -12.20
C ALA A 100 0.67 -2.47 -11.63
N TYR A 101 0.13 -1.44 -12.27
CA TYR A 101 -1.12 -0.82 -11.85
C TYR A 101 -2.34 -1.71 -12.05
N PHE A 102 -2.48 -2.34 -13.22
CA PHE A 102 -3.58 -3.27 -13.45
C PHE A 102 -3.50 -4.49 -12.53
N THR A 103 -2.29 -4.98 -12.27
CA THR A 103 -2.08 -6.06 -11.30
C THR A 103 -2.50 -5.63 -9.89
N PHE A 104 -2.17 -4.41 -9.49
CA PHE A 104 -2.64 -3.83 -8.23
C PHE A 104 -4.17 -3.73 -8.19
N LEU A 105 -4.82 -3.18 -9.22
CA LEU A 105 -6.29 -3.07 -9.30
C LEU A 105 -7.00 -4.43 -9.22
N ARG A 106 -6.43 -5.47 -9.83
CA ARG A 106 -6.94 -6.85 -9.69
C ARG A 106 -6.77 -7.34 -8.26
N ALA A 107 -5.61 -7.13 -7.66
CA ALA A 107 -5.31 -7.56 -6.30
C ALA A 107 -6.23 -6.90 -5.26
N ILE A 108 -6.70 -5.67 -5.51
CA ILE A 108 -7.66 -4.99 -4.63
C ILE A 108 -9.13 -5.29 -5.00
N GLY A 109 -9.39 -6.16 -5.99
CA GLY A 109 -10.73 -6.60 -6.40
C GLY A 109 -11.52 -5.60 -7.25
N GLU A 110 -10.87 -4.53 -7.71
CA GLU A 110 -11.49 -3.51 -8.58
C GLU A 110 -11.62 -4.01 -10.01
N LEU A 111 -10.65 -4.82 -10.47
CA LEU A 111 -10.71 -5.54 -11.73
C LEU A 111 -10.83 -7.05 -11.51
N PRO A 112 -11.54 -7.78 -12.38
CA PRO A 112 -11.54 -9.24 -12.36
C PRO A 112 -10.14 -9.78 -12.70
N ASP A 113 -9.80 -10.92 -12.11
CA ASP A 113 -8.62 -11.70 -12.48
C ASP A 113 -8.76 -12.29 -13.89
N LYS A 114 -7.71 -12.90 -14.43
CA LYS A 114 -7.68 -13.49 -15.79
C LYS A 114 -8.74 -14.57 -16.00
N ASP A 115 -9.18 -15.23 -14.93
CA ASP A 115 -10.26 -16.21 -14.93
C ASP A 115 -11.67 -15.60 -14.77
N GLY A 116 -11.78 -14.28 -14.75
CA GLY A 116 -13.03 -13.53 -14.59
C GLY A 116 -13.49 -13.35 -13.14
N LYS A 117 -12.78 -13.91 -12.14
CA LYS A 117 -13.18 -13.80 -10.73
C LYS A 117 -12.59 -12.54 -10.10
N LYS A 118 -13.41 -11.79 -9.35
CA LYS A 118 -12.91 -10.74 -8.46
C LYS A 118 -12.39 -11.39 -7.18
N ARG A 119 -11.10 -11.22 -6.89
CA ARG A 119 -10.47 -11.70 -5.66
C ARG A 119 -9.88 -10.48 -4.97
N VAL A 120 -10.30 -10.26 -3.73
CA VAL A 120 -9.76 -9.18 -2.89
C VAL A 120 -8.62 -9.77 -2.07
N LEU A 121 -7.43 -9.19 -2.23
CA LEU A 121 -6.19 -9.43 -1.52
C LEU A 121 -5.74 -10.88 -1.39
N ASP A 122 -4.79 -11.25 -2.24
CA ASP A 122 -3.84 -12.35 -1.99
C ASP A 122 -2.59 -11.75 -1.32
N ILE A 123 -2.74 -11.22 -0.09
CA ILE A 123 -1.59 -10.77 0.70
C ILE A 123 -0.77 -12.02 1.01
N THR A 124 0.43 -12.11 0.46
CA THR A 124 1.37 -13.13 0.90
C THR A 124 1.66 -12.90 2.38
N LYS A 125 1.51 -13.93 3.21
CA LYS A 125 1.69 -13.74 4.65
C LYS A 125 3.15 -13.35 4.93
N PRO A 126 3.43 -12.32 5.75
CA PRO A 126 4.79 -11.92 6.09
C PRO A 126 5.67 -13.10 6.54
N ARG A 127 5.09 -14.05 7.29
CA ARG A 127 5.79 -15.24 7.78
C ARG A 127 6.20 -16.23 6.70
N GLU A 128 5.60 -16.18 5.50
CA GLU A 128 6.09 -16.95 4.35
C GLU A 128 7.46 -16.47 3.87
N TYR A 129 7.79 -15.18 4.07
CA TYR A 129 9.11 -14.63 3.74
C TYR A 129 10.06 -14.62 4.94
N ASN A 130 9.54 -14.36 6.13
CA ASN A 130 10.34 -14.31 7.35
C ASN A 130 9.59 -15.02 8.49
N PRO A 131 9.84 -16.33 8.68
CA PRO A 131 9.18 -17.11 9.72
C PRO A 131 9.43 -16.61 11.16
N SER A 132 10.44 -15.76 11.35
CA SER A 132 10.79 -15.15 12.64
C SER A 132 9.81 -14.04 13.06
N ILE A 133 8.96 -13.56 12.15
CA ILE A 133 7.92 -12.58 12.46
C ILE A 133 6.90 -13.24 13.42
N PRO A 134 6.62 -12.62 14.59
CA PRO A 134 5.58 -13.11 15.50
C PRO A 134 4.21 -13.18 14.84
N GLU A 135 3.39 -14.16 15.20
CA GLU A 135 2.05 -14.33 14.63
C GLU A 135 1.15 -13.11 14.87
N GLU A 136 1.22 -12.54 16.06
CA GLU A 136 0.43 -11.34 16.41
C GLU A 136 0.84 -10.13 15.56
N LEU A 137 2.14 -9.97 15.28
CA LEU A 137 2.61 -8.91 14.38
C LEU A 137 2.11 -9.13 12.95
N GLU A 138 2.07 -10.37 12.47
CA GLU A 138 1.46 -10.70 11.18
C GLU A 138 -0.03 -10.31 11.13
N LYS A 139 -0.81 -10.60 12.18
CA LYS A 139 -2.23 -10.20 12.27
C LYS A 139 -2.39 -8.68 12.21
N VAL A 140 -1.51 -7.95 12.90
CA VAL A 140 -1.48 -6.48 12.88
C VAL A 140 -1.20 -5.95 11.48
N LEU A 141 -0.20 -6.49 10.78
CA LEU A 141 0.13 -6.11 9.40
C LEU A 141 -1.03 -6.40 8.44
N ILE A 142 -1.64 -7.58 8.53
CA ILE A 142 -2.78 -7.97 7.67
C ILE A 142 -3.99 -7.07 7.92
N LYS A 143 -4.22 -6.65 9.17
CA LYS A 143 -5.30 -5.69 9.50
C LYS A 143 -5.02 -4.30 8.92
N ALA A 144 -3.78 -3.80 9.03
CA ALA A 144 -3.41 -2.51 8.45
C ALA A 144 -3.57 -2.51 6.91
N LEU A 145 -3.33 -3.65 6.26
CA LEU A 145 -3.36 -3.82 4.81
C LEU A 145 -4.72 -4.22 4.23
N GLN A 146 -5.82 -4.19 5.01
CA GLN A 146 -7.15 -4.51 4.48
C GLN A 146 -7.55 -3.57 3.33
N VAL A 147 -8.21 -4.06 2.28
CA VAL A 147 -8.71 -3.17 1.21
C VAL A 147 -9.83 -2.27 1.70
N ASP A 148 -10.76 -2.82 2.47
CA ASP A 148 -11.84 -2.05 3.09
C ASP A 148 -11.31 -1.21 4.25
N LYS A 149 -11.39 0.12 4.13
CA LYS A 149 -10.93 1.08 5.15
C LYS A 149 -11.63 0.91 6.50
N ASN A 150 -12.85 0.37 6.52
CA ASN A 150 -13.59 0.12 7.76
C ASN A 150 -13.10 -1.13 8.52
N LYS A 151 -12.32 -1.99 7.86
CA LYS A 151 -11.71 -3.18 8.48
C LYS A 151 -10.27 -2.94 8.96
N ARG A 152 -9.69 -1.77 8.62
CA ARG A 152 -8.37 -1.33 9.08
C ARG A 152 -8.44 -0.77 10.51
N PHE A 153 -7.28 -0.40 11.05
CA PHE A 153 -7.21 0.50 12.20
C PHE A 153 -7.86 1.83 11.84
N GLN A 154 -8.68 2.37 12.75
CA GLN A 154 -9.43 3.60 12.48
C GLN A 154 -8.64 4.86 12.83
N ASN A 155 -7.60 4.74 13.66
CA ASN A 155 -6.72 5.83 14.03
C ASN A 155 -5.31 5.32 14.38
N ALA A 156 -4.38 6.26 14.54
CA ALA A 156 -2.98 5.98 14.81
C ALA A 156 -2.78 5.36 16.21
N GLU A 157 -3.58 5.77 17.20
CA GLU A 157 -3.53 5.27 18.57
C GLU A 157 -3.87 3.77 18.63
N GLU A 158 -4.89 3.33 17.90
CA GLU A 158 -5.27 1.91 17.80
C GLU A 158 -4.16 1.10 17.14
N PHE A 159 -3.55 1.63 16.08
CA PHE A 159 -2.46 0.95 15.39
C PHE A 159 -1.21 0.86 16.27
N LEU A 160 -0.82 1.95 16.93
CA LEU A 160 0.30 1.98 17.87
C LEU A 160 0.07 1.00 19.02
N SER A 161 -1.12 1.00 19.62
CA SER A 161 -1.46 0.07 20.69
C SER A 161 -1.31 -1.38 20.25
N ALA A 162 -1.70 -1.71 19.02
CA ALA A 162 -1.51 -3.05 18.48
C ALA A 162 -0.03 -3.40 18.26
N LEU A 163 0.80 -2.41 17.86
CA LEU A 163 2.24 -2.57 17.72
C LEU A 163 2.99 -2.67 19.06
N GLU A 164 2.51 -2.05 20.12
CA GLU A 164 3.16 -2.14 21.45
C GLU A 164 2.78 -3.43 22.19
N ASN A 165 1.58 -3.95 21.93
CA ASN A 165 1.03 -5.08 22.65
C ASN A 165 1.26 -6.44 21.98
N PHE A 166 1.85 -6.50 20.77
CA PHE A 166 2.32 -7.79 20.25
C PHE A 166 3.53 -8.22 21.10
N ARG A 167 3.34 -9.22 21.95
CA ARG A 167 4.39 -9.87 22.74
C ARG A 167 4.50 -11.32 22.33
#